data_AF-W8Y111-F1
#
_entry.id   AF-W8Y111-F1
#
_cell.length_a   1.000
_cell.length_b   1.000
_cell.length_c   1.000
_cell.angle_alpha   90.00
_cell.angle_beta   90.00
_cell.angle_gamma   90.00
#
_symmetry.space_group_name_H-M   'P 1'
#
loop_
_entity.id
_entity.type
_entity.pdbx_description
1 polymer ?
#
loop_
_entity_poly.entity_id
_entity_poly.type
_entity_poly.pdbx_seq_one_letter_code
_entity_poly.pdbx_strand_id
1 'polypeptide(L)'
;MRKRKTPIVFIPGLFGSMSNIIIPGTGNWSFGLSAFVYEPFIMMLESMGYERNKDLFICFYDWRQRIVFSTQKYLLQTIAYAKKITGCDKLNLICHSMGGLLGRSYVQSDEYKNDVNQLIILCTPNAGSPPNYSYWTGGSLPCPST
;
A
#
# COMPACT_ATOMS: atom_id res chain seq x y z
N MET A 1 32.43 -4.55 0.03
CA MET A 1 31.24 -4.34 -0.83
C MET A 1 30.08 -3.81 0.02
N ARG A 2 29.46 -2.68 -0.32
CA ARG A 2 28.29 -2.17 0.40
C ARG A 2 27.10 -3.09 0.07
N LYS A 3 26.51 -3.73 1.07
CA LYS A 3 25.32 -4.60 0.90
C LYS A 3 24.23 -3.77 0.21
N ARG A 4 23.75 -4.23 -0.96
CA ARG A 4 22.70 -3.52 -1.71
C ARG A 4 21.43 -3.49 -0.85
N LYS A 5 20.80 -2.32 -0.68
CA LYS A 5 19.57 -2.18 0.11
C LYS A 5 18.44 -2.96 -0.57
N THR A 6 17.65 -3.69 0.21
CA THR A 6 16.42 -4.31 -0.31
C THR A 6 15.40 -3.21 -0.57
N PRO A 7 14.87 -3.09 -1.81
CA PRO A 7 13.92 -2.03 -2.15
C PRO A 7 12.60 -2.20 -1.41
N ILE A 8 11.88 -1.10 -1.24
CA ILE A 8 10.60 -1.04 -0.52
C ILE A 8 9.48 -0.70 -1.51
N VAL A 9 8.37 -1.42 -1.42
CA VAL A 9 7.08 -1.00 -1.97
C VAL A 9 6.16 -0.68 -0.79
N PHE A 10 5.79 0.59 -0.67
CA PHE A 10 4.81 1.06 0.31
C PHE A 10 3.39 0.99 -0.28
N ILE A 11 2.46 0.39 0.47
CA ILE A 11 1.05 0.23 0.06
C ILE A 11 0.17 0.95 1.09
N PRO A 12 -0.44 2.09 0.74
CA PRO A 12 -1.24 2.86 1.68
C PRO A 12 -2.61 2.21 1.94
N GLY A 13 -3.30 2.72 2.96
CA GLY A 13 -4.65 2.28 3.33
C GLY A 13 -5.74 2.86 2.44
N LEU A 14 -6.99 2.60 2.82
CA LEU A 14 -8.17 3.25 2.27
C LEU A 14 -7.99 4.78 2.28
N PHE A 15 -8.42 5.47 1.21
CA PHE A 15 -8.19 6.90 0.96
C PHE A 15 -6.74 7.35 0.79
N GLY A 16 -5.78 6.43 0.94
CA GLY A 16 -4.35 6.70 0.76
C GLY A 16 -3.90 6.75 -0.70
N SER A 17 -4.83 6.65 -1.65
CA SER A 17 -4.58 6.81 -3.08
C SER A 17 -5.66 7.71 -3.66
N MET A 18 -5.24 8.69 -4.46
CA MET A 18 -6.13 9.59 -5.18
C MET A 18 -5.67 9.71 -6.63
N SER A 19 -6.62 9.69 -7.56
CA SER A 19 -6.39 9.96 -8.98
C SER A 19 -7.71 10.24 -9.69
N ASN A 20 -7.63 10.66 -10.96
CA ASN A 20 -8.75 10.84 -11.88
C ASN A 20 -9.68 9.62 -11.97
N ILE A 21 -9.18 8.42 -11.72
CA ILE A 21 -9.99 7.19 -11.72
C ILE A 21 -10.97 7.21 -10.53
N ILE A 22 -10.56 7.76 -9.39
CA ILE A 22 -11.35 7.81 -8.16
C ILE A 22 -12.26 9.03 -8.17
N ILE A 23 -11.69 10.21 -8.38
CA ILE A 23 -12.41 11.48 -8.47
C ILE A 23 -11.96 12.20 -9.73
N PRO A 24 -12.83 12.36 -10.75
CA PRO A 24 -12.50 13.10 -11.97
C PRO A 24 -11.99 14.52 -11.65
N GLY A 25 -10.90 14.93 -12.29
CA GLY A 25 -10.26 16.24 -12.11
C GLY A 25 -9.10 16.28 -11.12
N THR A 26 -8.78 15.18 -10.42
CA THR A 26 -7.68 15.12 -9.44
C THR A 26 -6.31 14.74 -10.02
N GLY A 27 -6.24 14.40 -11.30
CA GLY A 27 -4.98 14.16 -12.01
C GLY A 27 -4.37 12.76 -11.82
N ASN A 28 -3.03 12.71 -11.82
CA ASN A 28 -2.25 11.49 -11.65
C ASN A 28 -2.31 10.96 -10.21
N TRP A 29 -1.86 9.72 -10.02
CA TRP A 29 -1.80 9.08 -8.71
C TRP A 29 -0.97 9.87 -7.70
N SER A 30 -1.56 10.14 -6.54
CA SER A 30 -0.91 10.77 -5.39
C SER A 30 -1.60 10.35 -4.09
N PHE A 31 -1.10 10.80 -2.94
CA PHE A 31 -1.81 10.67 -1.67
C PHE A 31 -3.05 11.58 -1.60
N GLY A 32 -3.18 12.59 -2.48
CA GLY A 32 -4.24 13.60 -2.37
C GLY A 32 -4.27 14.24 -0.98
N LEU A 33 -5.46 14.39 -0.40
CA LEU A 33 -5.58 14.89 0.97
C LEU A 33 -4.82 14.03 1.98
N SER A 34 -4.71 12.71 1.80
CA SER A 34 -4.00 11.85 2.76
C SER A 34 -2.49 12.09 2.85
N ALA A 35 -1.93 13.01 2.05
CA ALA A 35 -0.54 13.43 2.12
C ALA A 35 -0.14 13.89 3.54
N PHE A 36 -1.03 14.54 4.30
CA PHE A 36 -0.73 14.95 5.68
C PHE A 36 -0.41 13.77 6.62
N VAL A 37 -0.88 12.56 6.28
CA VAL A 37 -0.58 11.33 7.03
C VAL A 37 0.63 10.61 6.46
N TYR A 38 0.64 10.41 5.13
CA TYR A 38 1.61 9.50 4.51
C TYR A 38 2.94 10.17 4.16
N GLU A 39 2.97 11.46 3.82
CA GLU A 39 4.23 12.13 3.48
C GLU A 39 5.24 12.12 4.63
N PRO A 40 4.87 12.39 5.90
CA PRO A 40 5.81 12.23 7.02
C PRO A 40 6.42 10.83 7.13
N PHE A 41 5.63 9.79 6.84
CA PHE A 41 6.10 8.41 6.84
C PHE A 41 7.06 8.13 5.68
N ILE A 42 6.77 8.64 4.48
CA ILE A 42 7.67 8.52 3.33
C ILE A 42 8.98 9.29 3.58
N MET A 43 8.90 10.50 4.13
CA MET A 43 10.07 11.31 4.51
C MET A 43 10.95 10.60 5.55
N MET A 44 10.34 9.86 6.49
CA MET A 44 11.09 9.02 7.42
C MET A 44 11.88 7.94 6.67
N LEU A 45 11.28 7.23 5.72
CA LEU A 45 12.00 6.25 4.89
C LEU A 45 13.10 6.91 4.07
N GLU A 46 12.86 8.10 3.53
CA GLU A 46 13.87 8.89 2.81
C GLU A 46 15.03 9.29 3.72
N SER A 47 14.77 9.64 4.98
CA SER A 47 15.81 9.92 5.98
C SER A 47 16.67 8.69 6.34
N MET A 48 16.13 7.48 6.15
CA MET A 48 16.88 6.21 6.26
C MET A 48 17.71 5.91 4.97
N GLY A 49 17.71 6.85 4.03
CA GLY A 49 18.46 6.84 2.79
C GLY A 49 17.82 6.01 1.68
N TYR A 50 16.50 5.85 1.69
CA TYR A 50 15.75 5.38 0.53
C TYR A 50 15.39 6.57 -0.37
N GLU A 51 15.17 6.32 -1.66
CA GLU A 51 14.87 7.34 -2.66
C GLU A 51 13.66 6.91 -3.50
N ARG A 52 12.66 7.80 -3.61
CA ARG A 52 11.46 7.55 -4.43
C ARG A 52 11.84 7.21 -5.87
N ASN A 53 11.15 6.22 -6.43
CA ASN A 53 11.34 5.71 -7.79
C ASN A 53 12.73 5.13 -8.08
N LYS A 54 13.59 4.93 -7.07
CA LYS A 54 14.88 4.24 -7.20
C LYS A 54 14.90 2.96 -6.38
N ASP A 55 14.64 3.06 -5.08
CA ASP A 55 14.55 1.92 -4.17
C ASP A 55 13.39 2.05 -3.16
N LEU A 56 12.59 3.12 -3.26
CA LEU A 56 11.31 3.29 -2.59
C LEU A 56 10.21 3.55 -3.62
N PHE A 57 9.20 2.70 -3.64
CA PHE A 57 8.09 2.76 -4.58
C PHE A 57 6.79 2.83 -3.80
N ILE A 58 5.81 3.59 -4.31
CA ILE A 58 4.49 3.71 -3.70
C ILE A 58 3.48 3.03 -4.64
N CYS A 59 2.78 2.03 -4.13
CA CYS A 59 1.72 1.34 -4.86
C CYS A 59 0.39 2.06 -4.62
N PHE A 60 0.09 3.07 -5.42
CA PHE A 60 -1.25 3.64 -5.47
C PHE A 60 -2.23 2.70 -6.17
N TYR A 61 -3.47 2.64 -5.70
CA TYR A 61 -4.49 1.73 -6.25
C TYR A 61 -5.91 2.29 -6.11
N ASP A 62 -6.85 1.75 -6.88
CA ASP A 62 -8.27 2.06 -6.70
C ASP A 62 -8.82 1.31 -5.48
N TRP A 63 -8.89 2.01 -4.36
CA TRP A 63 -9.34 1.45 -3.08
C TRP A 63 -10.85 1.15 -3.04
N ARG A 64 -11.62 1.52 -4.06
CA ARG A 64 -13.05 1.16 -4.17
C ARG A 64 -13.26 -0.25 -4.73
N GLN A 65 -12.22 -0.84 -5.30
CA GLN A 65 -12.28 -2.14 -5.95
C GLN A 65 -11.97 -3.29 -4.98
N ARG A 66 -12.34 -4.50 -5.38
CA ARG A 66 -12.05 -5.73 -4.63
C ARG A 66 -10.53 -5.91 -4.45
N ILE A 67 -10.11 -6.38 -3.28
CA ILE A 67 -8.69 -6.58 -2.95
C ILE A 67 -7.94 -7.39 -4.02
N VAL A 68 -8.46 -8.56 -4.44
CA VAL A 68 -7.81 -9.42 -5.44
C VAL A 68 -7.60 -8.67 -6.77
N PHE A 69 -8.60 -7.93 -7.23
CA PHE A 69 -8.49 -7.12 -8.45
C PHE A 69 -7.42 -6.03 -8.30
N SER A 70 -7.43 -5.30 -7.17
CA SER A 70 -6.46 -4.25 -6.92
C SER A 70 -5.03 -4.79 -6.78
N THR A 71 -4.86 -5.96 -6.19
CA THR A 71 -3.58 -6.68 -6.12
C THR A 71 -3.05 -6.98 -7.53
N GLN A 72 -3.86 -7.64 -8.37
CA GLN A 72 -3.44 -8.03 -9.72
C GLN A 72 -3.16 -6.82 -10.62
N LYS A 73 -4.01 -5.79 -10.55
CA LYS A 73 -3.93 -4.62 -11.43
C LYS A 73 -2.86 -3.62 -11.02
N TYR A 74 -2.64 -3.39 -9.73
CA TYR A 74 -1.76 -2.31 -9.25
C TYR A 74 -0.52 -2.83 -8.52
N LEU A 75 -0.68 -3.74 -7.56
CA LEU A 75 0.46 -4.20 -6.75
C LEU A 75 1.46 -5.01 -7.59
N LEU A 76 1.00 -5.97 -8.39
CA LEU A 76 1.89 -6.76 -9.24
C LEU A 76 2.68 -5.90 -10.23
N GLN A 77 2.04 -4.86 -10.78
CA GLN A 77 2.69 -3.92 -11.70
C GLN A 77 3.75 -3.09 -10.98
N THR A 78 3.47 -2.64 -9.76
CA THR A 78 4.43 -1.89 -8.93
C THR A 78 5.61 -2.75 -8.52
N ILE A 79 5.38 -4.01 -8.15
CA ILE A 79 6.44 -4.99 -7.84
C ILE A 79 7.32 -5.23 -9.08
N ALA A 80 6.70 -5.49 -10.24
CA ALA A 80 7.44 -5.71 -11.48
C ALA A 80 8.28 -4.47 -11.86
N TYR A 81 7.72 -3.27 -11.71
CA TYR A 81 8.44 -2.02 -11.94
C TYR A 81 9.61 -1.86 -10.97
N ALA A 82 9.40 -2.05 -9.67
CA ALA A 82 10.44 -1.95 -8.65
C ALA A 82 11.60 -2.91 -8.93
N LYS A 83 11.31 -4.17 -9.28
CA LYS A 83 12.34 -5.17 -9.64
C LYS A 83 13.09 -4.78 -10.91
N LYS A 84 12.39 -4.25 -11.92
CA LYS A 84 13.01 -3.77 -13.17
C LYS A 84 13.99 -2.61 -12.90
N ILE A 85 13.61 -1.65 -12.07
CA ILE A 85 14.44 -0.48 -11.77
C ILE A 85 15.65 -0.85 -10.90
N THR A 86 15.46 -1.70 -9.90
CA THR A 86 16.50 -2.02 -8.90
C THR A 86 17.41 -3.17 -9.32
N GLY A 87 16.95 -4.04 -10.21
CA GLY A 87 17.59 -5.32 -10.53
C GLY A 87 17.65 -6.28 -9.33
N CYS A 88 16.81 -6.09 -8.32
CA CYS A 88 16.74 -6.96 -7.14
C CYS A 88 15.69 -8.07 -7.33
N ASP A 89 16.05 -9.30 -6.94
CA ASP A 89 15.13 -10.44 -7.03
C ASP A 89 14.03 -10.39 -5.99
N LYS A 90 14.31 -9.77 -4.82
CA LYS A 90 13.39 -9.63 -3.71
C LYS A 90 13.23 -8.19 -3.25
N LEU A 91 12.08 -7.87 -2.68
CA LEU A 91 11.74 -6.56 -2.11
C LEU A 91 11.01 -6.69 -0.77
N ASN A 92 10.92 -5.60 -0.02
CA ASN A 92 10.10 -5.52 1.18
C ASN A 92 8.77 -4.84 0.87
N LEU A 93 7.67 -5.40 1.36
CA LEU A 93 6.36 -4.76 1.35
C LEU A 93 6.10 -4.11 2.71
N ILE A 94 5.80 -2.81 2.71
CA ILE A 94 5.32 -2.11 3.89
C ILE A 94 3.90 -1.66 3.60
N CYS A 95 2.95 -2.15 4.39
CA CYS A 95 1.54 -1.98 4.12
C CYS A 95 0.84 -1.33 5.30
N HIS A 96 -0.04 -0.37 5.04
CA HIS A 96 -0.90 0.23 6.06
C HIS A 96 -2.37 -0.11 5.83
N SER A 97 -3.08 -0.46 6.91
CA SER A 97 -4.52 -0.67 6.94
C SER A 97 -4.97 -1.59 5.79
N MET A 98 -5.91 -1.16 4.95
CA MET A 98 -6.40 -1.95 3.82
C MET A 98 -5.29 -2.36 2.83
N GLY A 99 -4.20 -1.60 2.71
CA GLY A 99 -3.04 -1.96 1.90
C GLY A 99 -2.39 -3.28 2.32
N GLY A 100 -2.48 -3.65 3.61
CA GLY A 100 -1.99 -4.94 4.08
C GLY A 100 -2.78 -6.13 3.55
N LEU A 101 -4.06 -5.93 3.22
CA LEU A 101 -4.86 -6.96 2.57
C LEU A 101 -4.40 -7.20 1.13
N LEU A 102 -3.92 -6.17 0.42
CA LEU A 102 -3.31 -6.35 -0.92
C LEU A 102 -2.00 -7.15 -0.80
N GLY A 103 -1.13 -6.78 0.15
CA GLY A 103 0.13 -7.50 0.39
C GLY A 103 -0.11 -8.97 0.75
N ARG A 104 -1.07 -9.25 1.64
CA ARG A 104 -1.48 -10.63 1.95
C ARG A 104 -2.09 -11.35 0.76
N SER A 105 -2.99 -10.69 0.03
CA SER A 105 -3.61 -11.24 -1.17
C SER A 105 -2.57 -11.64 -2.21
N TYR A 106 -1.43 -10.95 -2.28
CA TYR A 106 -0.33 -11.36 -3.16
C TYR A 106 0.46 -12.54 -2.61
N VAL A 107 0.95 -12.45 -1.36
CA VAL A 107 1.83 -13.47 -0.79
C VAL A 107 1.12 -14.82 -0.59
N GLN A 108 -0.19 -14.81 -0.46
CA GLN A 108 -1.02 -16.02 -0.29
C GLN A 108 -1.63 -16.55 -1.59
N SER A 109 -1.36 -15.92 -2.75
CA SER A 109 -1.92 -16.36 -4.03
C SER A 109 -0.99 -17.29 -4.80
N ASP A 110 -1.55 -17.99 -5.80
CA ASP A 110 -0.79 -18.87 -6.69
C ASP A 110 0.17 -18.09 -7.59
N GLU A 111 -0.05 -16.79 -7.79
CA GLU A 111 0.86 -15.89 -8.51
C GLU A 111 2.08 -15.44 -7.67
N TYR A 112 2.20 -15.85 -6.40
CA TYR A 112 3.32 -15.46 -5.55
C TYR A 112 4.64 -16.03 -6.08
N LYS A 113 5.60 -15.15 -6.37
CA LYS A 113 6.87 -15.53 -7.02
C LYS A 113 8.01 -15.77 -6.04
N ASN A 114 7.71 -15.92 -4.74
CA ASN A 114 8.72 -16.00 -3.67
C ASN A 114 9.69 -14.80 -3.65
N ASP A 115 9.22 -13.63 -4.08
CA ASP A 115 10.02 -12.41 -4.28
C ASP A 115 9.75 -11.31 -3.24
N VAL A 116 9.02 -11.64 -2.17
CA VAL A 116 8.88 -10.77 -1.00
C VAL A 116 9.86 -11.25 0.07
N ASN A 117 10.81 -10.38 0.44
CA ASN A 117 11.77 -10.63 1.51
C ASN A 117 11.14 -10.46 2.89
N GLN A 118 10.35 -9.40 3.08
CA GLN A 118 9.59 -9.13 4.30
C GLN A 118 8.23 -8.53 3.92
N LEU A 119 7.18 -8.99 4.60
CA LEU A 119 5.85 -8.40 4.55
C LEU A 119 5.58 -7.74 5.91
N ILE A 120 5.63 -6.42 5.96
CA ILE A 120 5.41 -5.61 7.15
C ILE A 120 4.01 -5.01 7.04
N ILE A 121 3.10 -5.39 7.95
CA ILE A 121 1.71 -4.96 7.95
C ILE A 121 1.40 -4.11 9.19
N LEU A 122 0.87 -2.91 8.98
CA LEU A 122 0.60 -1.92 10.01
C LEU A 122 -0.92 -1.69 10.09
N CYS A 123 -1.53 -2.01 11.23
CA CYS A 123 -2.96 -1.77 11.49
C CYS A 123 -3.92 -2.39 10.45
N THR A 124 -3.54 -3.50 9.83
CA THR A 124 -4.32 -4.18 8.80
C THR A 124 -5.54 -4.89 9.40
N PRO A 125 -6.77 -4.63 8.91
CA PRO A 125 -7.98 -5.30 9.38
C PRO A 125 -8.08 -6.73 8.83
N ASN A 126 -7.22 -7.62 9.32
CA ASN A 126 -7.07 -8.99 8.80
C ASN A 126 -8.35 -9.83 8.84
N ALA A 127 -9.23 -9.55 9.81
CA ALA A 127 -10.53 -10.20 10.00
C ALA A 127 -11.70 -9.23 9.76
N GLY A 128 -11.45 -8.12 9.05
CA GLY A 128 -12.40 -7.01 8.95
C GLY A 128 -12.29 -6.01 10.10
N SER A 129 -13.18 -5.02 10.08
CA SER A 129 -13.24 -3.91 11.03
C SER A 129 -14.70 -3.73 11.46
N PRO A 130 -15.06 -3.95 12.75
CA PRO A 130 -16.44 -3.79 13.21
C PRO A 130 -17.05 -2.42 12.89
N PRO A 131 -16.31 -1.29 13.00
CA PRO A 131 -16.79 0.03 12.56
C PRO A 131 -17.28 0.09 11.11
N ASN A 132 -16.77 -0.75 10.19
CA ASN A 132 -17.24 -0.75 8.80
C ASN A 132 -18.72 -1.13 8.69
N TYR A 133 -19.24 -1.96 9.59
CA TYR A 133 -20.64 -2.33 9.58
C TYR A 133 -21.55 -1.13 9.86
N SER A 134 -21.18 -0.28 10.83
CA SER A 134 -21.92 0.96 11.12
C SER A 134 -21.96 1.90 9.92
N TYR A 135 -20.82 2.11 9.23
CA TYR A 135 -20.81 2.92 8.01
C TYR A 135 -21.71 2.33 6.91
N TRP A 136 -21.74 1.00 6.77
CA TRP A 136 -22.57 0.33 5.76
C TRP A 136 -24.07 0.45 6.07
N THR A 137 -24.46 0.36 7.34
CA THR A 137 -25.87 0.40 7.75
C THR A 137 -26.43 1.81 7.97
N GLY A 138 -25.62 2.86 7.73
CA GLY A 138 -25.99 4.23 8.08
C GLY A 138 -26.06 4.47 9.59
N GLY A 139 -25.47 3.57 10.39
CA GLY A 139 -25.40 3.67 11.84
C GLY A 139 -24.32 4.65 12.30
N SER A 140 -24.51 5.16 13.52
CA SER A 140 -23.47 5.96 14.19
C SER A 140 -22.39 5.05 14.78
N LEU A 141 -21.16 5.55 14.89
CA LEU A 141 -20.12 4.85 15.65
C LEU A 141 -20.59 4.72 17.11
N PRO A 142 -20.32 3.58 17.78
CA PRO A 142 -20.48 3.52 19.22
C PRO A 142 -19.60 4.61 19.84
N CYS A 143 -20.19 5.39 20.75
CA CYS A 143 -19.48 6.45 21.46
C CYS A 143 -18.23 5.85 22.12
N PRO A 144 -17.05 6.51 22.06
CA PRO A 144 -15.89 5.99 22.77
C PRO A 144 -16.24 5.94 24.25
N SER A 145 -16.18 4.75 24.84
CA SER A 145 -16.16 4.60 26.29
C SER A 145 -14.91 5.28 26.80
N THR A 146 -15.10 6.43 27.45
CA THR A 146 -14.10 7.17 28.22
C THR A 146 -13.44 6.31 29.27
#